data_AF-A0A4Y1Z8S6-F1
#
_entry.id   AF-A0A4Y1Z8S6-F1
#
_cell.length_a   1.000
_cell.length_b   1.000
_cell.length_c   1.000
_cell.angle_alpha   90.00
_cell.angle_beta   90.00
_cell.angle_gamma   90.00
#
_symmetry.space_group_name_H-M   'P 1'
#
loop_
_entity.id
_entity.type
_entity.pdbx_description
1 polymer ?
#
loop_
_entity_poly.entity_id
_entity_poly.type
_entity_poly.pdbx_seq_one_letter_code
_entity_poly.pdbx_strand_id
1 'polypeptide(L)'
;MQATEIPRFNFIEWQKDQNAGPKEHFYFVTTDVNEAVDHYLHRLREHHPFYMTISSVDGRICFARANGLSSDKTKPRMIHMNPDLNQKIDDDTWFTHQFMKTIERKLSLIRPVAAE
;
A
#
# COMPACT_ATOMS: atom_id res chain seq x y z
N MET A 1 7.82 27.27 -7.34
CA MET A 1 7.63 25.93 -7.93
C MET A 1 7.33 24.99 -6.77
N GLN A 2 6.08 24.50 -6.65
CA GLN A 2 5.75 23.44 -5.69
C GLN A 2 6.51 22.19 -6.16
N ALA A 3 7.40 21.66 -5.32
CA ALA A 3 7.97 20.34 -5.56
C ALA A 3 6.81 19.36 -5.48
N THR A 4 6.46 18.72 -6.60
CA THR A 4 5.49 17.61 -6.60
C THR A 4 6.09 16.52 -5.73
N GLU A 5 5.55 16.31 -4.53
CA GLU A 5 5.96 15.19 -3.69
C GLU A 5 5.66 13.89 -4.47
N ILE A 6 6.58 12.93 -4.40
CA ILE A 6 6.44 11.62 -5.07
C ILE A 6 6.35 10.58 -3.96
N PRO A 7 5.34 9.69 -3.96
CA PRO A 7 5.23 8.66 -2.96
C PRO A 7 6.20 7.53 -3.27
N ARG A 8 6.57 6.79 -2.23
CA ARG A 8 7.28 5.52 -2.34
C ARG A 8 6.42 4.41 -1.73
N PHE A 9 6.09 3.42 -2.54
CA PHE A 9 5.39 2.21 -2.15
C PHE A 9 6.41 1.09 -1.91
N ASN A 10 6.53 0.64 -0.67
CA ASN A 10 7.45 -0.44 -0.32
C ASN A 10 6.67 -1.70 0.03
N PHE A 11 7.05 -2.83 -0.56
CA PHE A 11 6.47 -4.13 -0.29
C PHE A 11 7.43 -4.95 0.55
N ILE A 12 6.92 -5.40 1.69
CA ILE A 12 7.73 -5.96 2.76
C ILE A 12 7.14 -7.31 3.17
N GLU A 13 8.02 -8.29 3.29
CA GLU A 13 7.71 -9.62 3.81
C GLU A 13 8.62 -9.95 4.99
N TRP A 14 8.20 -10.91 5.80
CA TRP A 14 9.00 -11.42 6.90
C TRP A 14 9.86 -12.56 6.42
N GLN A 15 11.17 -12.35 6.35
CA GLN A 15 12.11 -13.42 6.11
C GLN A 15 12.47 -14.07 7.46
N LYS A 16 12.23 -15.39 7.57
CA LYS A 16 12.76 -16.18 8.68
C LYS A 16 14.21 -16.53 8.34
N ASP A 17 15.16 -15.78 8.90
CA ASP A 17 16.55 -16.21 8.91
C ASP A 17 16.71 -17.26 10.01
N GLN A 18 17.22 -18.44 9.66
CA GLN A 18 17.45 -19.53 10.60
C GLN A 18 18.46 -19.14 11.71
N ASN A 19 19.29 -18.11 11.46
CA ASN A 19 20.36 -17.70 12.36
C ASN A 19 20.19 -16.29 12.94
N ALA A 20 19.24 -15.49 12.46
CA ALA A 20 19.17 -14.06 12.80
C ALA A 20 17.75 -13.50 12.93
N GLY A 21 16.84 -14.23 13.59
CA GLY A 21 15.50 -13.74 13.91
C GLY A 21 14.64 -13.33 12.70
N PRO A 22 13.41 -12.86 12.93
CA PRO A 22 12.59 -12.33 11.86
C PRO A 22 13.14 -10.97 11.40
N LYS A 23 13.46 -10.85 10.11
CA LYS A 23 13.87 -9.58 9.48
C LYS A 23 12.87 -9.16 8.41
N GLU A 24 12.61 -7.86 8.35
CA GLU A 24 11.84 -7.25 7.28
C GLU A 24 12.67 -7.22 5.99
N HIS A 25 12.12 -7.78 4.92
CA HIS A 25 12.76 -7.81 3.60
C HIS A 25 11.94 -6.98 2.61
N PHE A 26 12.56 -5.94 2.06
CA PHE A 26 12.00 -5.15 0.97
C PHE A 26 12.21 -5.90 -0.34
N TYR A 27 11.14 -6.48 -0.89
CA TYR A 27 11.24 -7.30 -2.10
C TYR A 27 10.76 -6.58 -3.36
N PHE A 28 9.99 -5.52 -3.21
CA PHE A 28 9.53 -4.69 -4.32
C PHE A 28 9.30 -3.24 -3.87
N VAL A 29 9.72 -2.28 -4.70
CA VAL A 29 9.60 -0.85 -4.43
C VAL A 29 9.22 -0.14 -5.72
N THR A 30 8.21 0.72 -5.67
CA THR A 30 7.81 1.57 -6.81
C THR A 30 7.34 2.93 -6.33
N THR A 31 7.37 3.93 -7.22
CA THR A 31 6.74 5.24 -7.02
C THR A 31 5.45 5.39 -7.83
N ASP A 32 5.12 4.40 -8.67
CA ASP A 32 3.92 4.38 -9.50
C ASP A 32 2.76 3.72 -8.74
N VAL A 33 1.63 4.44 -8.64
CA VAL A 33 0.45 3.96 -7.92
C VAL A 33 -0.22 2.77 -8.61
N ASN A 34 -0.25 2.71 -9.93
CA ASN A 34 -0.86 1.60 -10.67
C ASN A 34 -0.01 0.34 -10.52
N GLU A 35 1.31 0.48 -10.64
CA GLU A 35 2.24 -0.65 -10.46
C GLU A 35 2.16 -1.18 -9.03
N ALA A 36 2.12 -0.30 -8.03
CA ALA A 36 1.91 -0.69 -6.64
C ALA A 36 0.60 -1.45 -6.47
N VAL A 37 -0.50 -0.94 -7.02
CA VAL A 37 -1.82 -1.58 -6.88
C VAL A 37 -1.86 -2.95 -7.56
N ASP A 38 -1.32 -3.07 -8.77
CA ASP A 38 -1.29 -4.33 -9.51
C ASP A 38 -0.46 -5.37 -8.75
N HIS A 39 0.71 -4.97 -8.24
CA HIS A 39 1.54 -5.84 -7.43
C HIS A 39 0.84 -6.24 -6.13
N TYR A 40 0.18 -5.30 -5.45
CA TYR A 40 -0.56 -5.54 -4.21
C TYR A 40 -1.69 -6.56 -4.41
N LEU A 41 -2.52 -6.36 -5.43
CA LEU A 41 -3.63 -7.26 -5.73
C LEU A 41 -3.14 -8.64 -6.20
N HIS A 42 -2.03 -8.70 -6.94
CA HIS A 42 -1.41 -9.96 -7.33
C HIS A 42 -0.92 -10.73 -6.11
N ARG A 43 -0.13 -10.11 -5.22
CA ARG A 43 0.41 -10.76 -4.02
C ARG A 43 -0.66 -11.23 -3.04
N LEU A 44 -1.78 -10.52 -2.95
CA LEU A 44 -2.93 -10.98 -2.15
C LEU A 44 -3.52 -12.31 -2.63
N ARG A 45 -3.40 -12.64 -3.92
CA ARG A 45 -3.86 -13.92 -4.48
C ARG A 45 -2.90 -15.06 -4.17
N GLU A 46 -1.62 -14.76 -3.97
CA GLU A 46 -0.58 -15.77 -3.70
C GLU A 46 -0.57 -16.24 -2.24
N HIS A 47 -1.42 -15.68 -1.36
CA HIS A 47 -1.55 -16.05 0.06
C HIS A 47 -0.24 -15.94 0.87
N HIS A 48 0.77 -15.25 0.36
CA HIS A 48 2.03 -15.00 1.08
C HIS A 48 1.83 -13.84 2.07
N PRO A 49 2.26 -13.97 3.34
CA PRO A 49 2.18 -12.88 4.30
C PRO A 49 3.08 -11.71 3.90
N PHE A 50 2.49 -10.56 3.59
CA PHE A 50 3.19 -9.32 3.29
C PHE A 50 2.43 -8.12 3.82
N TYR A 51 3.09 -6.96 3.83
CA TYR A 51 2.41 -5.68 3.93
C TYR A 51 3.10 -4.68 3.03
N MET A 52 2.41 -3.58 2.78
CA MET A 52 2.95 -2.47 2.00
C MET A 52 2.98 -1.21 2.86
N THR A 53 3.99 -0.36 2.69
CA THR A 53 3.99 1.01 3.25
C THR A 53 3.93 2.04 2.14
N ILE A 54 3.28 3.17 2.45
CA ILE A 54 3.30 4.39 1.64
C ILE A 54 4.14 5.39 2.42
N SER A 55 5.20 5.88 1.80
CA SER A 55 6.21 6.71 2.46
C SER A 55 6.65 7.86 1.57
N SER A 56 7.38 8.83 2.13
CA SER A 56 8.08 9.85 1.35
C SER A 56 9.05 9.19 0.37
N VAL A 57 9.43 9.90 -0.70
CA VAL A 57 10.35 9.37 -1.73
C VAL A 57 11.68 8.85 -1.15
N ASP A 58 12.19 9.52 -0.10
CA ASP A 58 13.41 9.12 0.61
C ASP A 58 13.19 7.99 1.65
N GLY A 59 11.94 7.56 1.85
CA GLY A 59 11.55 6.51 2.79
C GLY A 59 11.60 6.90 4.26
N ARG A 60 11.87 8.17 4.59
CA ARG A 60 12.04 8.62 5.99
C ARG A 60 10.72 8.77 6.74
N ILE A 61 9.65 9.14 6.04
CA ILE A 61 8.34 9.35 6.64
C ILE A 61 7.40 8.27 6.13
N CYS A 62 6.89 7.42 7.02
CA CYS A 62 5.87 6.44 6.70
C CYS A 62 4.49 7.02 7.01
N PHE A 63 3.66 7.19 5.99
CA PHE A 63 2.32 7.78 6.12
C PHE A 63 1.29 6.73 6.51
N ALA A 64 1.34 5.59 5.82
CA ALA A 64 0.36 4.53 5.98
C ALA A 64 0.94 3.16 5.68
N ARG A 65 0.31 2.14 6.24
CA ARG A 65 0.59 0.73 5.99
C ARG A 65 -0.68 0.04 5.50
N ALA A 66 -0.58 -0.75 4.44
CA ALA A 66 -1.67 -1.58 3.94
C ALA A 66 -1.40 -3.06 4.25
N ASN A 67 -2.40 -3.76 4.76
CA ASN A 67 -2.30 -5.20 5.08
C ASN A 67 -3.60 -5.95 4.75
N GLY A 68 -3.65 -6.60 3.59
CA GLY A 68 -4.87 -7.29 3.16
C GLY A 68 -5.99 -6.37 2.71
N LEU A 69 -7.11 -6.98 2.34
CA LEU A 69 -8.36 -6.29 2.04
C LEU A 69 -9.30 -6.29 3.26
N SER A 70 -10.22 -5.34 3.29
CA SER A 70 -11.36 -5.29 4.21
C SER A 70 -12.16 -6.61 4.18
N SER A 71 -12.97 -6.84 5.20
CA SER A 71 -13.74 -8.09 5.32
C SER A 71 -14.67 -8.36 4.13
N ASP A 72 -15.20 -7.31 3.51
CA ASP A 72 -16.03 -7.33 2.30
C ASP A 72 -15.20 -7.35 0.99
N LYS A 73 -13.87 -7.38 1.09
CA LYS A 73 -12.91 -7.43 -0.03
C LYS A 73 -13.10 -6.31 -1.06
N THR A 74 -13.51 -5.13 -0.62
CA THR A 74 -13.74 -3.94 -1.48
C THR A 74 -12.58 -2.95 -1.47
N LYS A 75 -11.85 -2.86 -0.36
CA LYS A 75 -10.81 -1.85 -0.11
C LYS A 75 -9.63 -2.44 0.64
N PRO A 76 -8.43 -1.85 0.59
CA PRO A 76 -7.32 -2.29 1.44
C PRO A 76 -7.60 -1.97 2.91
N ARG A 77 -7.04 -2.77 3.82
CA ARG A 77 -6.97 -2.41 5.26
C ARG A 77 -5.77 -1.50 5.46
N MET A 78 -6.04 -0.21 5.62
CA MET A 78 -5.04 0.81 5.89
C MET A 78 -4.87 1.05 7.38
N ILE A 79 -3.63 1.22 7.83
CA ILE A 79 -3.24 1.69 9.16
C ILE A 79 -2.42 2.96 8.94
N HIS A 80 -2.94 4.10 9.40
CA HIS A 80 -2.22 5.36 9.32
C HIS A 80 -1.20 5.43 10.45
N MET A 81 0.04 5.79 10.11
CA MET A 81 1.19 5.66 11.02
C MET A 81 1.56 6.97 11.72
N ASN A 82 0.91 8.09 11.38
CA ASN A 82 1.28 9.40 11.93
C ASN A 82 0.08 10.15 12.56
N PRO A 83 0.02 10.28 13.90
CA PRO A 83 -1.05 11.00 14.59
C PRO A 83 -0.81 12.52 14.76
N ASP A 84 0.40 13.04 14.52
CA ASP A 84 0.79 14.41 14.93
C ASP A 84 1.00 15.43 13.78
N LEU A 85 0.72 15.08 12.53
CA LEU A 85 0.88 16.01 11.39
C LEU A 85 -0.32 16.94 11.22
N ASN A 86 -0.50 17.89 12.14
CA ASN A 86 -1.47 19.00 12.01
C ASN A 86 -1.14 20.03 10.90
N GLN A 87 -0.17 19.78 10.00
CA GLN A 87 0.30 20.78 9.02
C GLN A 87 0.70 20.27 7.61
N LYS A 88 0.49 19.00 7.25
CA LYS A 88 0.77 18.48 5.89
C LYS A 88 -0.25 17.46 5.37
N ILE A 89 -1.51 17.62 5.80
CA ILE A 89 -2.56 16.61 5.66
C ILE A 89 -3.01 16.41 4.19
N ASP A 90 -2.84 17.39 3.30
CA ASP A 90 -3.44 17.30 1.95
C ASP A 90 -2.69 16.32 1.02
N ASP A 91 -1.37 16.38 0.93
CA ASP A 91 -0.60 15.55 -0.01
C ASP A 91 -0.39 14.11 0.52
N ASP A 92 -0.17 13.94 1.83
CA ASP A 92 0.01 12.63 2.47
C ASP A 92 -1.28 11.79 2.43
N THR A 93 -2.43 12.46 2.61
CA THR A 93 -3.76 11.86 2.41
C THR A 93 -3.99 11.58 0.93
N TRP A 94 -3.47 12.42 0.03
CA TRP A 94 -3.68 12.25 -1.41
C TRP A 94 -3.09 10.93 -1.92
N PHE A 95 -1.83 10.60 -1.63
CA PHE A 95 -1.22 9.35 -2.12
C PHE A 95 -1.93 8.11 -1.59
N THR A 96 -2.28 8.13 -0.30
CA THR A 96 -3.03 7.04 0.34
C THR A 96 -4.42 6.89 -0.29
N HIS A 97 -5.10 8.00 -0.56
CA HIS A 97 -6.41 8.01 -1.20
C HIS A 97 -6.35 7.55 -2.66
N GLN A 98 -5.34 7.97 -3.45
CA GLN A 98 -5.15 7.51 -4.82
C GLN A 98 -4.94 5.99 -4.88
N PHE A 99 -4.12 5.46 -3.97
CA PHE A 99 -3.90 4.03 -3.85
C PHE A 99 -5.21 3.28 -3.56
N MET A 100 -5.98 3.72 -2.55
CA MET A 100 -7.27 3.12 -2.20
C MET A 100 -8.26 3.17 -3.36
N LYS A 101 -8.44 4.34 -3.96
CA LYS A 101 -9.36 4.55 -5.09
C LYS A 101 -9.01 3.67 -6.29
N THR A 102 -7.72 3.47 -6.55
CA THR A 102 -7.24 2.61 -7.65
C THR A 102 -7.50 1.13 -7.35
N ILE A 103 -7.31 0.68 -6.10
CA ILE A 103 -7.72 -0.67 -5.67
C ILE A 103 -9.23 -0.87 -5.85
N GLU A 104 -10.05 0.04 -5.31
CA GLU A 104 -11.51 -0.06 -5.38
C GLU A 104 -11.99 -0.14 -6.83
N ARG A 105 -11.43 0.70 -7.71
CA ARG A 105 -11.72 0.68 -9.15
C ARG A 105 -11.32 -0.64 -9.80
N LYS A 106 -10.14 -1.19 -9.51
CA LYS A 106 -9.71 -2.46 -10.12
C LYS A 106 -10.54 -3.65 -9.58
N LEU A 107 -10.89 -3.64 -8.30
CA LEU A 107 -11.74 -4.68 -7.72
C LEU A 107 -13.17 -4.65 -8.25
N SER A 108 -13.75 -3.46 -8.49
CA SER A 108 -15.10 -3.35 -9.08
C SER A 108 -15.16 -3.87 -10.51
N LEU A 109 -14.09 -3.74 -11.29
CA LEU A 109 -13.96 -4.29 -12.65
C LEU A 109 -13.82 -5.82 -12.69
N ILE A 110 -13.35 -6.43 -11.60
CA ILE A 110 -13.14 -7.89 -11.50
C ILE A 110 -14.40 -8.61 -11.01
N ARG A 111 -15.33 -7.90 -10.33
CA ARG A 111 -16.58 -8.50 -9.90
C ARG A 111 -17.41 -8.86 -11.13
N PRO A 112 -17.88 -10.11 -11.28
CA PRO A 112 -18.86 -10.40 -12.31
C PRO A 112 -20.05 -9.49 -12.06
N VAL A 113 -20.52 -8.82 -13.12
CA VAL A 113 -21.87 -8.26 -13.15
C VAL A 113 -22.76 -9.42 -12.74
N ALA A 114 -23.35 -9.34 -11.55
CA ALA A 114 -24.39 -10.28 -11.18
C ALA A 114 -25.43 -10.18 -12.29
N ALA A 115 -25.57 -11.27 -13.05
CA ALA A 115 -26.61 -11.40 -14.05
C ALA A 115 -27.95 -11.28 -13.32
N GLU A 116 -28.67 -10.19 -13.59
CA GLU A 116 -30.12 -10.09 -13.44
C GLU A 116 -30.73 -9.96 -14.84
#